data_AF-A0A3D0PCC2-F1
#
_entry.id   AF-A0A3D0PCC2-F1
#
_cell.length_a   1.000
_cell.length_b   1.000
_cell.length_c   1.000
_cell.angle_alpha   90.00
_cell.angle_beta   90.00
_cell.angle_gamma   90.00
#
_symmetry.space_group_name_H-M   'P 1'
#
loop_
_entity.id
_entity.type
_entity.pdbx_description
1 polymer ?
#
loop_
_entity_poly.entity_id
_entity_poly.type
_entity_poly.pdbx_seq_one_letter_code
_entity_poly.pdbx_strand_id
1 'polypeptide(L)' 'SRLSASANQRLSRREQLELARRQDKLENYSGVRVNSQGRRFQIRGARIWSLIDQERHYSGQAACFSQWWWEP' A
#
# COMPACT_ATOMS: atom_id res chain seq x y z
N SER A 1 -1.51 -0.67 9.33
CA SER A 1 -2.67 0.14 9.80
C SER A 1 -3.68 0.30 8.67
N ARG A 2 -4.95 0.00 8.94
CA ARG A 2 -6.10 0.12 8.01
C ARG A 2 -6.57 1.58 7.83
N LEU A 3 -5.92 2.53 8.51
CA LEU A 3 -6.40 3.91 8.68
C LEU A 3 -5.62 4.96 7.88
N SER A 4 -4.54 4.59 7.20
CA SER A 4 -3.66 5.54 6.52
C SER A 4 -4.04 5.84 5.05
N ALA A 5 -5.27 5.53 4.61
CA ALA A 5 -5.75 5.88 3.26
C ALA A 5 -6.99 6.78 3.35
N SER A 6 -6.94 7.92 2.65
CA SER A 6 -8.06 8.86 2.55
C SER A 6 -9.27 8.21 1.87
N ALA A 7 -10.49 8.65 2.23
CA ALA A 7 -11.75 7.96 1.87
C ALA A 7 -11.92 7.69 0.36
N ASN A 8 -11.50 8.63 -0.51
CA ASN A 8 -11.59 8.50 -1.97
C ASN A 8 -10.54 7.55 -2.58
N GLN A 9 -9.50 7.14 -1.83
CA GLN A 9 -8.45 6.22 -2.27
C GLN A 9 -8.55 4.83 -1.62
N ARG A 10 -9.65 4.54 -0.92
CA ARG A 10 -9.90 3.22 -0.34
C ARG A 10 -10.26 2.18 -1.39
N LEU A 11 -10.95 2.58 -2.48
CA LEU A 11 -11.26 1.70 -3.61
C LEU A 11 -9.97 1.26 -4.33
N SER A 12 -9.12 2.21 -4.71
CA SER A 12 -7.84 1.89 -5.35
C SER A 12 -6.92 1.05 -4.45
N ARG A 13 -6.92 1.26 -3.12
CA ARG A 13 -6.14 0.40 -2.21
C ARG A 13 -6.69 -1.02 -2.14
N ARG A 14 -8.01 -1.21 -2.01
CA ARG A 14 -8.58 -2.56 -1.89
C ARG A 14 -8.33 -3.36 -3.16
N GLU A 15 -8.54 -2.73 -4.31
CA GLU A 15 -8.20 -3.31 -5.61
C GLU A 15 -6.71 -3.63 -5.73
N GLN A 16 -5.82 -2.75 -5.25
CA GLN A 16 -4.37 -2.98 -5.24
C GLN A 16 -3.95 -4.13 -4.32
N LEU A 17 -4.57 -4.28 -3.15
CA LEU A 17 -4.27 -5.39 -2.24
C LEU A 17 -4.79 -6.72 -2.81
N GLU A 18 -5.95 -6.71 -3.48
CA GLU A 18 -6.49 -7.88 -4.19
C GLU A 18 -5.64 -8.22 -5.42
N LEU A 19 -5.17 -7.22 -6.18
CA LEU A 19 -4.29 -7.43 -7.31
C LEU A 19 -2.93 -7.98 -6.86
N ALA A 20 -2.34 -7.42 -5.80
CA ALA A 20 -1.11 -7.95 -5.20
C ALA A 20 -1.28 -9.36 -4.61
N ARG A 21 -2.49 -9.70 -4.15
CA ARG A 21 -2.82 -11.07 -3.73
C ARG A 21 -2.91 -12.03 -4.92
N ARG A 22 -3.38 -11.57 -6.08
CA ARG A 22 -3.56 -12.40 -7.29
C ARG A 22 -2.31 -12.49 -8.17
N GLN A 23 -1.50 -11.44 -8.23
CA GLN A 23 -0.33 -11.33 -9.11
C GLN A 23 1.00 -11.38 -8.33
N ASP A 24 0.95 -11.68 -7.02
CA ASP A 24 2.07 -11.71 -6.06
C ASP A 24 2.86 -10.40 -5.88
N LYS A 25 2.66 -9.40 -6.73
CA LYS A 25 3.42 -8.15 -6.73
C LYS A 25 2.66 -7.02 -7.42
N LEU A 26 2.74 -5.83 -6.83
CA LEU A 26 2.31 -4.57 -7.46
C LEU A 26 3.48 -3.59 -7.40
N GLU A 27 3.83 -2.97 -8.53
CA GLU A 27 4.96 -2.05 -8.64
C GLU A 27 4.56 -0.67 -9.15
N ASN A 28 5.45 0.31 -8.90
CA ASN A 28 5.36 1.68 -9.42
C ASN A 28 4.07 2.42 -9.06
N TYR A 29 3.39 2.03 -8.00
CA TYR A 29 2.18 2.73 -7.59
C TYR A 29 2.51 4.02 -6.85
N SER A 30 1.59 4.99 -6.95
CA SER A 30 1.64 6.25 -6.25
C SER A 30 0.27 6.54 -5.63
N GLY A 31 0.22 7.33 -4.56
CA GLY A 31 -1.05 7.69 -3.94
C GLY A 31 -0.87 8.47 -2.64
N VAL A 32 -1.98 8.97 -2.09
CA VAL A 32 -1.97 9.70 -0.83
C VAL A 32 -2.11 8.73 0.33
N ARG A 33 -1.38 9.02 1.39
CA ARG A 33 -1.44 8.36 2.68
C ARG A 33 -1.68 9.38 3.78
N VAL A 34 -2.23 8.90 4.87
CA VAL A 34 -2.57 9.70 6.05
C VAL A 34 -1.77 9.15 7.22
N ASN A 35 -1.01 9.99 7.91
CA ASN A 35 -0.27 9.57 9.09
C ASN A 35 -1.23 9.38 10.30
N SER A 36 -0.71 8.93 11.44
CA SER A 36 -1.50 8.74 12.67
C SER A 36 -2.15 10.03 13.19
N GLN A 37 -1.61 11.19 12.83
CA GLN A 37 -2.11 12.52 13.21
C GLN A 37 -3.11 13.10 12.20
N GLY A 38 -3.49 12.37 11.16
CA GLY A 38 -4.41 12.85 10.14
C GLY A 38 -3.77 13.69 9.02
N ARG A 39 -2.44 13.90 9.04
CA ARG A 39 -1.73 14.65 8.00
C ARG A 39 -1.55 13.82 6.75
N ARG A 40 -1.80 14.43 5.59
CA ARG A 40 -1.74 13.79 4.28
C ARG A 40 -0.34 13.92 3.67
N PHE A 41 0.14 12.84 3.05
CA PHE A 41 1.39 12.81 2.31
C PHE A 41 1.24 11.94 1.08
N GLN A 42 1.87 12.34 -0.01
CA GLN A 42 1.93 11.55 -1.23
C GLN A 42 3.10 10.56 -1.14
N ILE A 43 2.91 9.36 -1.68
CA ILE A 43 3.98 8.38 -1.90
C ILE A 43 4.11 8.08 -3.38
N ARG A 44 5.33 7.76 -3.82
CA ARG A 44 5.65 7.37 -5.20
C ARG A 44 6.64 6.21 -5.22
N GLY A 45 6.57 5.43 -6.30
CA GLY A 45 7.49 4.31 -6.54
C GLY A 45 7.26 3.17 -5.55
N ALA A 46 6.00 2.97 -5.17
CA ALA A 46 5.67 2.05 -4.13
C ALA A 46 5.47 0.63 -4.69
N ARG A 47 5.84 -0.37 -3.89
CA ARG A 47 5.68 -1.80 -4.18
C ARG A 47 4.92 -2.48 -3.06
N ILE A 48 4.01 -3.39 -3.41
CA ILE A 48 3.30 -4.25 -2.46
C ILE A 48 3.52 -5.70 -2.89
N TRP A 49 3.74 -6.58 -1.92
CA TRP A 49 3.85 -8.02 -2.16
C TRP A 49 3.21 -8.81 -1.02
N SER A 50 2.80 -10.03 -1.33
CA SER A 50 2.32 -10.99 -0.35
C SER A 50 3.49 -11.56 0.45
N LEU A 51 3.35 -11.62 1.76
CA LEU A 51 4.26 -12.35 2.64
C LEU A 51 3.79 -13.79 2.68
N ILE A 52 4.71 -14.70 2.37
CA ILE A 52 4.47 -16.13 2.34
C ILE A 52 5.48 -16.77 3.29
N ASP A 53 5.02 -17.70 4.13
CA ASP A 53 5.90 -18.45 5.02
C ASP A 53 6.66 -19.58 4.30
N GLN A 54 7.46 -20.33 5.05
CA GLN A 54 8.26 -21.44 4.54
C GLN A 54 7.40 -22.60 4.00
N GLU A 55 6.15 -22.71 4.45
CA GLU A 55 5.18 -23.72 4.03
C GLU A 55 4.31 -23.26 2.86
N ARG A 56 4.63 -22.09 2.27
CA ARG A 56 3.88 -21.44 1.20
C ARG A 56 2.49 -20.94 1.61
N HIS A 57 2.23 -20.74 2.90
CA HIS A 57 0.99 -20.12 3.36
C HIS A 57 1.09 -18.59 3.39
N TYR A 58 -0.02 -17.94 3.03
CA TYR A 58 -0.13 -16.48 3.08
C TYR A 58 -0.13 -15.97 4.53
N SER A 59 0.84 -15.15 4.87
CA SER A 59 1.01 -14.58 6.22
C SER A 59 0.66 -13.08 6.30
N GLY A 60 0.42 -12.42 5.17
CA GLY A 60 0.07 -11.00 5.12
C GLY A 60 0.60 -10.30 3.88
N GLN A 61 0.72 -8.97 3.96
CA GLN A 61 1.26 -8.15 2.88
C GLN A 61 2.23 -7.11 3.44
N ALA A 62 3.31 -6.87 2.69
CA ALA A 62 4.27 -5.81 2.96
C ALA A 62 4.24 -4.78 1.83
N ALA A 63 4.66 -3.55 2.16
CA ALA A 63 4.78 -2.49 1.18
C ALA A 63 6.02 -1.64 1.45
N CYS A 64 6.72 -1.24 0.40
CA CYS A 64 7.80 -0.26 0.44
C CYS A 64 7.54 0.86 -0.57
N PHE A 65 8.19 2.02 -0.40
CA PHE A 65 8.12 3.13 -1.34
C PHE A 65 9.44 3.89 -1.33
N SER A 66 9.81 4.45 -2.48
CA SER A 66 11.10 5.14 -2.65
C SER A 66 11.02 6.63 -2.36
N GLN A 67 9.86 7.25 -2.55
CA GLN A 67 9.69 8.69 -2.45
C GLN A 67 8.39 9.04 -1.73
N TRP A 68 8.45 10.11 -0.94
CA TRP A 68 7.27 10.69 -0.28
C TRP A 68 7.45 12.18 -0.01
N TRP A 69 6.33 12.91 0.06
CA TRP A 69 6.30 14.32 0.42
C TRP A 69 4.96 14.69 1.07
N TRP A 70 4.96 15.70 1.95
CA TRP A 70 3.73 16.21 2.55
C TRP A 70 2.86 16.90 1.49
N GLU A 71 1.54 16.71 1.55
CA GLU A 71 0.62 17.59 0.81
C GLU A 71 0.56 18.95 1.55
N PRO A 72 0.56 20.08 0.83
CA PRO A 72 0.36 21.41 1.41
C PRO A 72 -0.93 21.54 2.21
#